data_AF-A0A1C5XIV9-F1
#
_entry.id   AF-A0A1C5XIV9-F1
#
_cell.length_a   1.000
_cell.length_b   1.000
_cell.length_c   1.000
_cell.angle_alpha   90.00
_cell.angle_beta   90.00
_cell.angle_gamma   90.00
#
_symmetry.space_group_name_H-M   'P 1'
#
loop_
_entity.id
_entity.type
_entity.pdbx_description
1 polymer ?
#
loop_
_entity_poly.entity_id
_entity_poly.type
_entity_poly.pdbx_seq_one_letter_code
_entity_poly.pdbx_strand_id
1 'polypeptide(L)'
;MKKLGEEVAYLRGLAEGLDIDDKSKEGKMIGKIVEILGCFADKVEELEYSVGDLEDQVEELEYEVEELQQEVEDLEEWLYDEDDDDYEDDDYDDEYDEDEDYDDDEDGLSFIEMECPNCSEVVEIDEELLFDDSVDVICPNCHAVILSSEDDCDDCDDSCGCGCGCEVESEDEEK
;
A
#
# COMPACT_ATOMS: atom_id res chain seq x y z
N MET A 1 -27.88 3.06 24.72
CA MET A 1 -27.10 1.97 25.34
C MET A 1 -26.58 2.50 26.66
N LYS A 2 -26.41 1.67 27.69
CA LYS A 2 -25.71 2.12 28.91
C LYS A 2 -24.23 2.28 28.59
N LYS A 3 -23.58 3.27 29.19
CA LYS A 3 -22.14 3.46 28.99
C LYS A 3 -21.38 2.26 29.56
N LEU A 4 -20.29 1.85 28.91
CA LEU A 4 -19.49 0.69 29.35
C LEU A 4 -19.06 0.84 30.83
N GLY A 5 -18.71 2.06 31.24
CA GLY A 5 -18.34 2.37 32.64
C GLY A 5 -19.47 2.14 33.64
N GLU A 6 -20.74 2.36 33.27
CA GLU A 6 -21.89 2.08 34.14
C GLU A 6 -22.07 0.58 34.38
N GLU A 7 -21.84 -0.23 33.34
CA GLU A 7 -21.88 -1.69 33.45
C GLU A 7 -20.72 -2.24 34.29
N VAL A 8 -19.52 -1.65 34.17
CA VAL A 8 -18.38 -2.01 35.05
C VAL A 8 -18.66 -1.60 36.50
N ALA A 9 -19.22 -0.42 36.73
CA ALA A 9 -19.60 0.04 38.07
C ALA A 9 -20.68 -0.88 38.68
N TYR A 10 -21.63 -1.34 37.88
CA TYR A 10 -22.64 -2.31 38.29
C TYR A 10 -22.01 -3.66 38.67
N LEU A 11 -21.08 -4.19 37.86
CA LEU A 11 -20.33 -5.41 38.18
C LEU A 11 -19.53 -5.27 39.47
N ARG A 12 -18.92 -4.11 39.71
CA ARG A 12 -18.18 -3.82 40.95
C ARG A 12 -19.10 -3.84 42.17
N GLY A 13 -20.26 -3.19 42.08
CA GLY A 13 -21.28 -3.22 43.14
C GLY A 13 -21.87 -4.62 43.38
N LEU A 14 -22.03 -5.42 42.32
CA LEU A 14 -22.45 -6.83 42.44
C LEU A 14 -21.39 -7.67 43.16
N ALA A 15 -20.11 -7.49 42.83
CA ALA A 15 -19.01 -8.20 43.48
C ALA A 15 -18.95 -7.88 44.98
N GLU A 16 -19.11 -6.60 45.35
CA GLU A 16 -19.20 -6.16 46.74
C GLU A 16 -20.44 -6.74 47.44
N GLY A 17 -21.60 -6.75 46.79
CA GLY A 17 -22.84 -7.29 47.35
C GLY A 17 -22.85 -8.81 47.55
N LEU A 18 -22.01 -9.52 46.80
CA LEU A 18 -21.81 -10.98 46.92
C LEU A 18 -20.69 -11.35 47.89
N ASP A 19 -20.10 -10.38 48.58
CA ASP A 19 -18.97 -10.58 49.50
C ASP A 19 -17.74 -11.19 48.80
N ILE A 20 -17.56 -10.87 47.51
CA ILE A 20 -16.39 -11.27 46.71
C ILE A 20 -15.25 -10.35 47.08
N ASP A 21 -14.42 -10.82 48.01
CA ASP A 21 -13.26 -10.08 48.50
C ASP A 21 -11.92 -10.70 48.07
N ASP A 22 -10.85 -9.97 48.36
CA ASP A 22 -9.47 -10.34 48.07
C ASP A 22 -8.90 -11.39 49.05
N LYS A 23 -9.72 -12.04 49.89
CA LYS A 23 -9.28 -13.13 50.77
C LYS A 23 -9.22 -14.47 50.04
N SER A 24 -10.12 -14.69 49.07
CA SER A 24 -10.13 -15.90 48.24
C SER A 24 -9.30 -15.74 46.97
N LYS A 25 -8.85 -16.85 46.36
CA LYS A 25 -8.10 -16.79 45.09
C LYS A 25 -9.01 -16.34 43.95
N GLU A 26 -10.25 -16.82 43.99
CA GLU A 26 -11.34 -16.52 43.06
C GLU A 26 -11.71 -15.04 43.14
N GLY A 27 -11.86 -14.48 44.34
CA GLY A 27 -12.20 -13.07 44.52
C GLY A 27 -11.07 -12.12 44.10
N LYS A 28 -9.80 -12.49 44.32
CA LYS A 28 -8.67 -11.75 43.72
C LYS A 28 -8.71 -11.74 42.20
N MET A 29 -9.03 -12.88 41.58
CA MET A 29 -9.12 -12.99 40.12
C MET A 29 -10.29 -12.15 39.58
N ILE A 30 -11.47 -12.27 40.18
CA ILE A 30 -12.67 -11.50 39.78
C ILE A 30 -12.43 -10.00 39.97
N GLY A 31 -11.84 -9.58 41.10
CA GLY A 31 -11.49 -8.18 41.34
C GLY A 31 -10.57 -7.62 40.26
N LYS A 32 -9.55 -8.40 39.85
CA LYS A 32 -8.66 -8.01 38.74
C LYS A 32 -9.37 -7.94 37.39
N ILE A 33 -10.30 -8.85 37.10
CA ILE A 33 -11.11 -8.79 35.88
C ILE A 33 -11.94 -7.50 35.85
N VAL A 34 -12.61 -7.16 36.96
CA VAL A 34 -13.42 -5.94 37.05
C VAL A 34 -12.56 -4.67 36.92
N GLU A 35 -11.37 -4.65 37.52
CA GLU A 35 -10.42 -3.55 37.34
C GLU A 35 -10.00 -3.38 35.87
N ILE A 36 -9.63 -4.47 35.20
CA ILE A 36 -9.24 -4.46 33.79
C ILE A 36 -10.42 -3.95 32.94
N LEU A 37 -11.63 -4.45 33.17
CA LEU A 37 -12.83 -3.98 32.46
C LEU A 37 -13.07 -2.48 32.67
N GLY A 38 -12.73 -1.93 33.84
CA GLY A 38 -12.75 -0.50 34.09
C GLY A 38 -11.76 0.26 33.22
N CYS A 39 -10.51 -0.21 33.13
CA CYS A 39 -9.53 0.38 32.23
C CYS A 39 -9.96 0.30 30.75
N PHE A 40 -10.60 -0.80 30.34
CA PHE A 40 -11.17 -0.91 29.00
C PHE A 40 -12.30 0.09 28.78
N ALA A 41 -13.20 0.28 29.75
CA ALA A 41 -14.26 1.28 29.65
C ALA A 41 -13.69 2.70 29.48
N ASP A 42 -12.68 3.06 30.27
CA ASP A 42 -12.02 4.37 30.17
C ASP A 42 -11.36 4.56 28.79
N LYS A 43 -10.68 3.52 28.28
CA LYS A 43 -10.01 3.57 26.98
C LYS A 43 -10.97 3.59 25.79
N VAL A 44 -12.12 2.92 25.91
CA VAL A 44 -13.17 3.00 24.90
C VAL A 44 -13.77 4.39 24.86
N GLU A 45 -14.00 5.03 26.01
CA GLU A 45 -14.50 6.41 26.06
C GLU A 45 -13.48 7.41 25.46
N GLU A 46 -12.18 7.24 25.73
CA GLU A 46 -11.11 8.03 25.08
C GLU A 46 -11.08 7.85 23.55
N LEU A 47 -11.29 6.62 23.07
CA LEU A 47 -11.40 6.34 21.64
C LEU A 47 -12.64 6.96 21.01
N GLU A 48 -13.80 6.92 21.70
CA GLU A 48 -15.03 7.55 21.22
C GLU A 48 -14.83 9.07 21.00
N TYR A 49 -14.14 9.75 21.91
CA TYR A 49 -13.77 11.15 21.73
C TYR A 49 -12.84 11.36 20.53
N SER A 50 -11.79 10.54 20.41
CA SER A 50 -10.83 10.66 19.31
C SER A 50 -11.46 10.41 17.94
N VAL A 51 -12.42 9.47 17.86
CA VAL A 51 -13.18 9.20 16.64
C VAL A 51 -14.10 10.36 16.31
N GLY A 52 -14.80 10.93 17.29
CA GLY A 52 -15.63 12.13 17.05
C GLY A 52 -14.82 13.31 16.51
N ASP A 53 -13.65 13.58 17.09
CA ASP A 53 -12.76 14.65 16.60
C ASP A 53 -12.26 14.38 15.15
N LEU A 54 -12.09 13.12 14.76
CA LEU A 54 -11.71 12.73 13.40
C LEU A 54 -12.90 12.85 12.43
N GLU A 55 -14.11 12.51 12.86
CA GLU A 55 -15.33 12.68 12.06
C GLU A 55 -15.52 14.16 11.69
N ASP A 56 -15.33 15.08 12.64
CA ASP A 56 -15.39 16.52 12.39
C ASP A 56 -14.34 16.99 11.37
N GLN A 57 -13.10 16.47 11.46
CA GLN A 57 -12.03 16.79 10.50
C GLN A 57 -12.31 16.25 9.09
N VAL A 58 -12.94 15.07 9.00
CA VAL A 58 -13.32 14.49 7.70
C VAL A 58 -14.42 15.35 7.05
N GLU A 59 -15.42 15.80 7.81
CA GLU A 59 -16.46 16.71 7.30
C GLU A 59 -15.87 18.03 6.78
N GLU A 60 -14.87 18.59 7.47
CA GLU A 60 -14.15 19.80 7.02
C GLU A 60 -13.41 19.55 5.69
N LEU A 61 -12.68 18.43 5.58
CA LEU A 61 -11.98 18.06 4.35
C LEU A 61 -12.93 17.79 3.18
N GLU A 62 -14.09 17.19 3.44
CA GLU A 62 -15.10 16.97 2.39
C GLU A 62 -15.54 18.29 1.78
N TYR A 63 -15.78 19.32 2.60
CA TYR A 63 -16.13 20.66 2.11
C TYR A 63 -14.99 21.30 1.30
N GLU A 64 -13.74 21.19 1.77
CA GLU A 64 -12.58 21.71 1.02
C GLU A 64 -12.40 21.03 -0.34
N VAL A 65 -12.65 19.71 -0.41
CA VAL A 65 -12.58 18.96 -1.67
C VAL A 65 -13.68 19.40 -2.64
N GLU A 66 -14.89 19.62 -2.15
CA GLU A 66 -15.98 20.15 -2.98
C GLU A 66 -15.66 21.54 -3.54
N GLU A 67 -15.07 22.43 -2.72
CA GLU A 67 -14.63 23.76 -3.15
C GLU A 67 -13.56 23.67 -4.24
N LEU A 68 -12.52 22.85 -4.05
CA LEU A 68 -11.46 22.65 -5.04
C LEU A 68 -11.98 22.05 -6.34
N GLN A 69 -12.95 21.12 -6.28
CA GLN A 69 -13.57 20.56 -7.48
C GLN A 69 -14.27 21.65 -8.30
N GLN A 70 -14.97 22.56 -7.64
CA GLN A 70 -15.61 23.68 -8.31
C GLN A 70 -14.58 24.63 -8.93
N GLU A 71 -13.49 24.95 -8.22
CA GLU A 71 -12.42 25.79 -8.77
C GLU A 71 -11.75 25.17 -10.00
N VAL A 72 -11.60 23.85 -10.04
CA VAL A 72 -11.08 23.13 -11.21
C VAL A 72 -12.06 23.19 -12.38
N GLU A 73 -13.37 22.98 -12.13
CA GLU A 73 -14.40 23.09 -13.17
C GLU A 73 -14.43 24.50 -13.78
N ASP A 74 -14.38 25.54 -12.93
CA ASP A 74 -14.32 26.94 -13.37
C ASP A 74 -13.06 27.24 -14.22
N LEU A 75 -11.92 26.64 -13.86
CA LEU A 75 -10.67 26.79 -14.61
C LEU A 75 -10.70 26.05 -15.95
N GLU A 76 -11.30 24.86 -15.99
CA GLU A 76 -11.51 24.11 -17.23
C GLU A 76 -12.39 24.89 -18.20
N GLU A 77 -13.52 25.44 -17.74
CA GLU A 77 -14.38 26.30 -18.57
C GLU A 77 -13.60 27.50 -19.11
N TRP A 78 -12.80 28.17 -18.27
CA TRP A 78 -11.97 29.30 -18.70
C TRP A 78 -10.93 28.92 -19.77
N LEU A 79 -10.33 27.74 -19.67
CA LEU A 79 -9.35 27.23 -20.63
C LEU A 79 -10.00 26.91 -21.98
N TYR A 80 -11.15 26.25 -21.99
CA TYR A 80 -11.85 25.86 -23.23
C TYR A 80 -12.52 27.05 -23.94
N ASP A 81 -12.92 28.09 -23.22
CA ASP A 81 -13.51 29.30 -23.80
C ASP A 81 -12.49 30.20 -24.53
N GLU A 82 -11.18 30.03 -24.32
CA GLU A 82 -10.13 30.87 -24.92
C GLU A 82 -9.53 30.29 -26.23
N ASP A 83 -9.88 29.05 -26.61
CA ASP A 83 -9.35 28.33 -27.80
C ASP A 83 -10.32 28.25 -29.02
N ASP A 84 -11.57 28.75 -28.92
CA ASP A 84 -12.58 28.68 -30.02
C ASP A 84 -12.58 29.89 -30.99
N ASP A 85 -11.58 30.77 -30.89
CA ASP A 85 -11.56 32.07 -31.59
C ASP A 85 -10.36 32.28 -32.54
N ASP A 86 -9.63 31.24 -33.02
CA ASP A 86 -8.56 31.49 -34.03
C ASP A 86 -8.12 30.29 -34.92
N TYR A 87 -9.06 29.57 -35.54
CA TYR A 87 -8.76 28.85 -36.79
C TYR A 87 -9.63 29.37 -37.93
N GLU A 88 -9.23 30.53 -38.45
CA GLU A 88 -9.57 30.94 -39.81
C GLU A 88 -9.21 29.82 -40.78
N ASP A 89 -10.25 29.30 -41.43
CA ASP A 89 -10.32 28.68 -42.75
C ASP A 89 -9.23 29.19 -43.72
N ASP A 90 -8.04 28.61 -43.68
CA ASP A 90 -7.05 28.69 -44.75
C ASP A 90 -7.01 27.35 -45.49
N ASP A 91 -7.93 27.30 -46.47
CA ASP A 91 -8.10 26.38 -47.58
C ASP A 91 -6.76 26.19 -48.36
N TYR A 92 -5.82 25.39 -47.82
CA TYR A 92 -4.62 24.94 -48.54
C TYR A 92 -4.80 23.51 -49.05
N ASP A 93 -5.34 23.49 -50.27
CA ASP A 93 -5.16 22.56 -51.39
C ASP A 93 -4.21 21.37 -51.14
N ASP A 94 -4.81 20.19 -51.13
CA ASP A 94 -4.22 18.85 -51.20
C ASP A 94 -3.48 18.65 -52.53
N GLU A 95 -2.14 18.67 -52.55
CA GLU A 95 -1.36 17.96 -53.58
C GLU A 95 0.14 17.80 -53.22
N TYR A 96 0.58 16.53 -53.13
CA TYR A 96 1.97 16.01 -53.11
C TYR A 96 2.79 16.26 -51.82
N ASP A 97 3.55 15.33 -51.25
CA ASP A 97 4.25 14.16 -51.81
C ASP A 97 4.33 13.02 -50.78
N GLU A 98 4.22 11.80 -51.29
CA GLU A 98 4.63 10.54 -50.67
C GLU A 98 6.17 10.55 -50.50
N ASP A 99 6.64 10.00 -49.38
CA ASP A 99 8.05 9.84 -48.97
C ASP A 99 8.75 11.07 -48.37
N GLU A 100 8.87 11.11 -47.04
CA GLU A 100 10.18 11.23 -46.41
C GLU A 100 10.11 10.62 -45.00
N ASP A 101 10.95 9.60 -44.80
CA ASP A 101 11.16 8.83 -43.57
C ASP A 101 11.22 9.76 -42.34
N TYR A 102 10.23 9.65 -41.45
CA TYR A 102 10.45 10.01 -40.07
C TYR A 102 11.28 8.88 -39.46
N ASP A 103 12.60 9.07 -39.47
CA ASP A 103 13.47 8.50 -38.45
C ASP A 103 12.86 8.89 -37.09
N ASP A 104 12.08 7.96 -36.56
CA ASP A 104 11.56 7.94 -35.20
C ASP A 104 12.75 7.69 -34.26
N ASP A 105 13.67 8.65 -34.21
CA ASP A 105 14.58 8.85 -33.09
C ASP A 105 13.76 9.44 -31.93
N GLU A 106 12.67 8.77 -31.57
CA GLU A 106 12.14 8.85 -30.23
C GLU A 106 13.17 8.09 -29.39
N ASP A 107 14.06 8.84 -28.72
CA ASP A 107 14.79 8.42 -27.51
C ASP A 107 13.74 8.07 -26.42
N GLY A 108 12.90 7.09 -26.73
CA GLY A 108 11.79 6.61 -25.95
C GLY A 108 12.34 5.65 -24.94
N LEU A 109 12.32 6.06 -23.68
CA LEU A 109 12.57 5.20 -22.53
C LEU A 109 11.68 3.96 -22.65
N SER A 110 12.26 2.83 -23.09
CA SER A 110 11.51 1.59 -23.24
C SER A 110 11.44 0.88 -21.89
N PHE A 111 10.24 0.81 -21.33
CA PHE A 111 10.00 0.12 -20.06
C PHE A 111 9.46 -1.29 -20.31
N ILE A 112 9.87 -2.24 -19.47
CA ILE A 112 9.36 -3.62 -19.45
C ILE A 112 8.74 -3.94 -18.09
N GLU A 113 7.54 -4.54 -18.13
CA GLU A 113 6.83 -5.03 -16.95
C GLU A 113 7.28 -6.47 -16.63
N MET A 114 7.72 -6.71 -15.39
CA MET A 114 8.04 -8.05 -14.91
C MET A 114 7.59 -8.29 -13.46
N GLU A 115 7.26 -9.54 -13.13
CA GLU A 115 6.88 -9.91 -11.75
C GLU A 115 8.14 -10.11 -10.89
N CYS A 116 8.23 -9.41 -9.76
CA CYS A 116 9.34 -9.56 -8.83
C CYS A 116 9.31 -10.96 -8.16
N PRO A 117 10.39 -11.75 -8.21
CA PRO A 117 10.41 -13.11 -7.64
C PRO A 117 10.33 -13.14 -6.11
N ASN A 118 10.58 -12.01 -5.43
CA ASN A 118 10.61 -11.95 -3.97
C ASN A 118 9.28 -11.49 -3.36
N CYS A 119 8.55 -10.58 -4.00
CA CYS A 119 7.28 -10.06 -3.48
C CYS A 119 6.07 -10.28 -4.39
N SER A 120 6.25 -10.87 -5.58
CA SER A 120 5.18 -11.11 -6.57
C SER A 120 4.41 -9.86 -7.01
N GLU A 121 5.03 -8.69 -6.88
CA GLU A 121 4.51 -7.44 -7.42
C GLU A 121 5.02 -7.24 -8.84
N VAL A 122 4.17 -6.73 -9.73
CA VAL A 122 4.59 -6.33 -11.09
C VAL A 122 5.33 -5.01 -10.98
N VAL A 123 6.56 -4.98 -11.48
CA VAL A 123 7.43 -3.80 -11.48
C VAL A 123 7.77 -3.42 -12.91
N GLU A 124 7.81 -2.11 -13.17
CA GLU A 124 8.28 -1.52 -14.42
C GLU A 124 9.78 -1.23 -14.30
N ILE A 125 10.58 -1.79 -15.19
CA ILE A 125 12.02 -1.63 -15.24
C ILE A 125 12.40 -1.04 -16.60
N ASP A 126 13.38 -0.13 -16.60
CA ASP A 126 13.97 0.43 -17.82
C ASP A 126 14.76 -0.67 -18.57
N GLU A 127 14.45 -0.88 -19.83
CA GLU A 127 15.09 -1.89 -20.68
C GLU A 127 16.60 -1.62 -20.83
N GLU A 128 17.05 -0.36 -20.78
CA GLU A 128 18.49 -0.03 -20.83
C GLU A 128 19.26 -0.63 -19.63
N LEU A 129 18.64 -0.67 -18.45
CA LEU A 129 19.23 -1.25 -17.24
C LEU A 129 19.33 -2.78 -17.29
N LEU A 130 18.58 -3.43 -18.20
CA LEU A 130 18.71 -4.88 -18.43
C LEU A 130 19.91 -5.22 -19.30
N PHE A 131 20.39 -4.27 -20.10
CA PHE A 131 21.56 -4.43 -20.97
C PHE A 131 22.84 -3.85 -20.35
N ASP A 132 22.75 -3.14 -19.23
CA ASP A 132 23.89 -2.62 -18.48
C ASP A 132 24.33 -3.60 -17.39
N ASP A 133 25.32 -4.44 -17.72
CA ASP A 133 25.95 -5.40 -16.82
C ASP A 133 26.76 -4.74 -15.67
N SER A 134 26.71 -3.40 -15.52
CA SER A 134 27.40 -2.68 -14.44
C SER A 134 26.48 -2.19 -13.31
N VAL A 135 25.17 -2.42 -13.41
CA VAL A 135 24.16 -1.93 -12.45
C VAL A 135 23.28 -3.07 -11.94
N ASP A 136 23.04 -3.09 -10.63
CA ASP A 136 22.08 -4.03 -10.02
C ASP A 136 20.65 -3.47 -10.14
N VAL A 137 19.72 -4.30 -10.61
CA VAL A 137 18.29 -3.95 -10.70
C VAL A 137 17.62 -4.29 -9.38
N ILE A 138 17.10 -3.28 -8.67
CA ILE A 138 16.51 -3.43 -7.32
C ILE A 138 15.00 -3.22 -7.39
N CYS A 139 14.23 -4.12 -6.79
CA CYS A 139 12.79 -3.99 -6.67
C CYS A 139 12.41 -2.77 -5.81
N PRO A 140 11.57 -1.82 -6.27
CA PRO A 140 11.13 -0.68 -5.47
C PRO A 140 10.22 -1.07 -4.28
N ASN A 141 9.51 -2.20 -4.38
CA ASN A 141 8.56 -2.62 -3.35
C ASN A 141 9.24 -3.35 -2.17
N CYS A 142 10.17 -4.27 -2.46
CA CYS A 142 10.81 -5.08 -1.42
C CYS A 142 12.32 -4.85 -1.25
N HIS A 143 12.92 -3.99 -2.07
CA HIS A 143 14.35 -3.68 -2.11
C HIS A 143 15.26 -4.90 -2.29
N ALA A 144 14.72 -6.02 -2.77
CA ALA A 144 15.53 -7.17 -3.17
C ALA A 144 16.12 -6.93 -4.56
N VAL A 145 17.34 -7.43 -4.77
CA VAL A 145 17.98 -7.45 -6.09
C VAL A 145 17.23 -8.43 -6.98
N ILE A 146 16.72 -7.93 -8.11
CA ILE A 146 16.03 -8.71 -9.14
C ILE A 146 17.06 -9.31 -10.11
N LEU A 147 18.05 -8.51 -10.52
CA LEU A 147 19.18 -8.92 -11.37
C LEU A 147 20.46 -8.30 -10.81
N SER A 148 21.54 -9.09 -10.74
CA SER A 148 22.84 -8.63 -10.26
C SER A 148 23.86 -8.55 -11.40
N SER A 149 24.64 -7.47 -11.39
CA SER A 149 25.78 -7.21 -12.28
C SER A 149 26.94 -8.20 -12.11
N GLU A 150 26.95 -9.01 -11.04
CA GLU A 150 28.04 -9.95 -10.73
C GLU A 150 27.74 -11.41 -11.15
N ASP A 151 26.58 -11.70 -11.77
CA ASP A 151 26.23 -13.05 -12.25
C ASP A 151 26.82 -13.33 -13.66
N ASP A 152 28.11 -13.05 -13.81
CA ASP A 152 28.98 -13.76 -14.76
C ASP A 152 29.00 -15.22 -14.31
N CYS A 153 28.08 -16.04 -14.84
CA CYS A 153 28.20 -17.49 -14.79
C CYS A 153 29.28 -17.98 -15.78
N ASP A 154 30.46 -17.38 -15.68
CA ASP A 154 31.73 -17.82 -16.26
C ASP A 154 32.44 -18.79 -15.30
N ASP A 155 31.72 -19.82 -14.82
CA ASP A 155 32.34 -21.08 -14.39
C ASP A 155 31.27 -22.17 -14.20
N CYS A 156 30.86 -22.77 -15.31
CA CYS A 156 30.26 -24.11 -15.27
C CYS A 156 31.38 -25.13 -14.95
N ASP A 157 31.88 -25.12 -13.71
CA ASP A 157 32.71 -26.21 -13.18
C ASP A 157 31.95 -26.88 -12.03
N ASP A 158 31.09 -27.83 -12.43
CA ASP A 158 30.61 -29.07 -11.78
C ASP A 158 30.54 -29.20 -10.22
N SER A 159 30.49 -28.12 -9.46
CA SER A 159 30.42 -28.18 -7.99
C SER A 159 29.91 -26.89 -7.36
N CYS A 160 28.76 -26.38 -7.78
CA CYS A 160 28.06 -25.34 -7.03
C CYS A 160 26.57 -25.69 -6.88
N GLY A 161 26.16 -25.82 -5.62
CA GLY A 161 24.81 -26.12 -5.19
C GLY A 161 23.88 -24.93 -5.40
N CYS A 162 23.53 -24.66 -6.64
CA CYS A 162 22.30 -23.95 -6.97
C CYS A 162 21.14 -24.90 -6.64
N GLY A 163 20.57 -24.72 -5.45
CA GLY A 163 19.40 -25.42 -4.95
C GLY A 163 18.11 -25.02 -5.69
N CYS A 164 18.14 -25.09 -7.03
CA CYS A 164 16.96 -25.37 -7.82
C CYS A 164 16.35 -26.67 -7.28
N GLY A 165 15.10 -26.60 -6.82
CA GLY A 165 14.39 -27.70 -6.20
C GLY A 165 14.48 -29.00 -6.99
N CYS A 166 15.34 -29.91 -6.51
CA CYS A 166 15.42 -31.28 -7.00
C CYS A 166 14.76 -32.17 -5.95
N GLU A 167 13.51 -32.54 -6.22
CA GLU A 167 12.80 -33.57 -5.47
C GLU A 167 13.59 -34.89 -5.55
N VAL A 168 13.99 -35.43 -4.40
CA VAL A 168 14.48 -36.80 -4.30
C VAL A 168 13.70 -37.54 -3.22
N GLU A 169 12.68 -38.29 -3.66
CA GLU A 169 12.18 -39.42 -2.88
C GLU A 169 13.30 -40.45 -2.69
N SER A 170 13.53 -40.89 -1.45
CA SER A 170 14.09 -42.22 -1.20
C SER A 170 13.77 -42.71 0.21
N GLU A 171 13.40 -43.98 0.23
CA GLU A 171 12.85 -44.79 1.29
C GLU A 171 13.88 -45.19 2.37
N ASP A 172 13.37 -45.60 3.53
CA ASP A 172 13.89 -46.59 4.50
C ASP A 172 15.35 -46.49 5.04
N GLU A 173 15.50 -46.44 6.37
CA GLU A 173 15.86 -47.62 7.20
C GLU A 173 16.14 -47.24 8.67
N GLU A 174 15.79 -48.17 9.55
CA GLU A 174 15.93 -48.22 11.00
C GLU A 174 17.33 -47.85 11.55
N LYS A 175 17.38 -47.07 12.66
CA LYS A 175 17.86 -47.56 13.97
C LYS A 175 17.62 -46.61 15.13
#